data_AF-A0A816XEI4-F1
#
_entry.id   AF-A0A816XEI4-F1
#
_cell.length_a   1.000
_cell.length_b   1.000
_cell.length_c   1.000
_cell.angle_alpha   90.00
_cell.angle_beta   90.00
_cell.angle_gamma   90.00
#
_symmetry.space_group_name_H-M   'P 1'
#
loop_
_entity.id
_entity.type
_entity.pdbx_description
1 polymer ?
#
loop_
_entity_poly.entity_id
_entity_poly.type
_entity_poly.pdbx_seq_one_letter_code
_entity_poly.pdbx_strand_id
1 'polypeptide(L)'
;MLIHICQYTAFGVAGQAFIRQLRSKAFASFLRQEVAFFDQGQNSSASICNRLSTDALAVHQIASNRFCLIIETAAVLSFGFILGLLFSWQLTLTIFAFVIIIGTSALGEVSIQIEVNSRIRDINRQSSSVIKNN
;
A
#
# COMPACT_ATOMS: atom_id res chain seq x y z
N MET A 1 -8.75 13.38 21.77
CA MET A 1 -9.32 13.96 20.52
C MET A 1 -8.36 14.97 19.88
N LEU A 2 -7.95 16.04 20.58
CA LEU A 2 -7.04 17.07 20.04
C LEU A 2 -5.67 16.53 19.59
N ILE A 3 -5.10 15.57 20.34
CA ILE A 3 -3.82 14.93 20.00
C ILE A 3 -3.90 14.19 18.67
N HIS A 4 -4.97 13.41 18.43
CA HIS A 4 -5.15 12.69 17.17
C HIS A 4 -5.30 13.64 15.98
N ILE A 5 -6.03 14.75 16.16
CA ILE A 5 -6.20 15.78 15.12
C ILE A 5 -4.86 16.46 14.81
N CYS A 6 -4.06 16.78 15.83
CA CYS A 6 -2.73 17.36 15.65
C CYS A 6 -1.77 16.38 14.97
N GLN A 7 -1.80 15.11 15.35
CA GLN A 7 -0.99 14.06 14.72
C GLN A 7 -1.36 13.90 13.24
N TYR A 8 -2.64 13.75 12.92
CA TYR A 8 -3.10 13.58 11.53
C TYR A 8 -2.75 14.79 10.65
N THR A 9 -2.91 16.00 11.19
CA THR A 9 -2.59 17.23 10.45
C THR A 9 -1.08 17.41 10.27
N ALA A 10 -0.25 17.10 11.27
CA ALA A 10 1.20 17.16 11.16
C ALA A 10 1.76 16.17 10.12
N PHE A 11 1.27 14.92 10.13
CA PHE A 11 1.60 13.95 9.08
C PHE A 11 1.06 14.36 7.71
N GLY A 12 -0.12 14.98 7.65
CA GLY A 12 -0.64 15.58 6.43
C GLY A 12 0.30 16.64 5.85
N VAL A 13 0.81 17.56 6.67
CA VAL A 13 1.75 18.61 6.26
C VAL A 13 3.09 18.02 5.82
N ALA A 14 3.63 17.04 6.56
CA ALA A 14 4.85 16.33 6.19
C ALA A 14 4.69 15.56 4.86
N GLY A 15 3.52 14.94 4.67
CA GLY A 15 3.08 14.37 3.41
C GLY A 15 3.19 15.40 2.31
N GLN A 16 2.44 16.50 2.38
CA GLN A 16 2.40 17.59 1.37
C GLN A 16 3.80 18.07 0.93
N ALA A 17 4.74 18.19 1.86
CA ALA A 17 6.13 18.57 1.55
C ALA A 17 6.84 17.54 0.65
N PHE A 18 6.60 16.25 0.87
CA PHE A 18 7.17 15.16 0.06
C PHE A 18 6.61 15.15 -1.38
N ILE A 19 5.30 15.37 -1.57
CA ILE A 19 4.71 15.52 -2.93
C ILE A 19 5.32 16.69 -3.65
N ARG A 20 5.51 17.81 -2.97
CA ARG A 20 6.02 19.02 -3.61
C ARG A 20 7.40 18.75 -4.23
N GLN A 21 8.24 17.97 -3.55
CA GLN A 21 9.50 17.50 -4.12
C GLN A 21 9.31 16.53 -5.29
N LEU A 22 8.40 15.56 -5.17
CA LEU A 22 8.13 14.57 -6.24
C LEU A 22 7.62 15.26 -7.51
N ARG A 23 6.67 16.18 -7.38
CA ARG A 23 6.09 16.96 -8.47
C ARG A 23 7.14 17.89 -9.10
N SER A 24 8.01 18.51 -8.30
CA SER A 24 9.13 19.31 -8.81
C SER A 24 10.09 18.47 -9.67
N LYS A 25 10.43 17.26 -9.23
CA LYS A 25 11.30 16.35 -9.99
C LYS A 25 10.64 15.84 -11.27
N ALA A 26 9.35 15.49 -11.20
CA ALA A 26 8.58 15.07 -12.37
C ALA A 26 8.50 16.19 -13.42
N PHE A 27 8.24 17.42 -12.99
CA PHE A 27 8.18 18.59 -13.89
C PHE A 27 9.55 18.90 -14.50
N ALA A 28 10.63 18.84 -13.72
CA ALA A 28 11.99 19.02 -14.22
C ALA A 28 12.37 17.95 -15.27
N SER A 29 11.93 16.70 -15.10
CA SER A 29 12.13 15.64 -16.08
C SER A 29 11.32 15.89 -17.36
N PHE A 30 10.11 16.43 -17.24
CA PHE A 30 9.26 16.78 -18.38
C PHE A 30 9.82 17.91 -19.24
N LEU A 31 10.39 18.94 -18.60
CA LEU A 31 11.03 20.06 -19.31
C LEU A 31 12.28 19.67 -20.11
N ARG A 32 12.85 18.50 -19.84
CA ARG A 32 14.02 17.96 -20.56
C ARG A 32 13.65 17.15 -21.81
N GLN A 33 12.36 16.98 -22.10
CA GLN A 33 11.89 16.18 -23.22
C GLN A 33 11.83 16.99 -24.52
N GLU A 34 12.15 16.36 -25.65
CA GLU A 34 12.36 17.04 -26.94
C GLU A 34 11.06 17.63 -27.54
N VAL A 35 11.17 18.76 -28.25
CA VAL A 35 10.03 19.52 -28.81
C VAL A 35 9.20 18.69 -29.80
N ALA A 36 9.84 17.78 -30.55
CA ALA A 36 9.17 16.89 -31.51
C ALA A 36 8.15 15.93 -30.85
N PHE A 37 8.30 15.67 -29.54
CA PHE A 37 7.35 14.86 -28.78
C PHE A 37 6.01 15.58 -28.58
N PHE A 38 6.02 16.91 -28.50
CA PHE A 38 4.84 17.75 -28.24
C PHE A 38 4.05 18.12 -29.51
N ASP A 39 4.58 17.83 -30.69
CA ASP A 39 3.98 18.18 -31.99
C ASP A 39 2.93 17.15 -32.47
N GLN A 40 2.88 15.96 -31.86
CA GLN A 40 1.81 15.00 -32.10
C GLN A 40 0.52 15.50 -31.42
N GLY A 41 -0.58 15.63 -32.17
CA GLY A 41 -1.86 16.18 -31.67
C GLY A 41 -2.48 15.45 -30.46
N GLN A 42 -2.02 14.24 -30.12
CA GLN A 42 -2.37 13.49 -28.91
C GLN A 42 -1.51 13.87 -27.68
N ASN A 43 -0.32 14.43 -27.91
CA ASN A 43 0.71 14.79 -26.92
C ASN A 43 0.79 16.30 -26.63
N SER A 44 -0.28 17.04 -26.91
CA SER A 44 -0.34 18.47 -26.59
C SER A 44 0.06 18.67 -25.12
N SER A 45 0.95 19.62 -24.86
CA SER A 45 1.62 19.82 -23.56
C SER A 45 0.62 19.95 -22.40
N ALA A 46 -0.57 20.49 -22.69
CA ALA A 46 -1.69 20.61 -21.75
C ALA A 46 -2.34 19.25 -21.39
N SER A 47 -2.52 18.35 -22.36
CA SER A 47 -3.12 17.03 -22.12
C SER A 47 -2.20 16.15 -21.27
N ILE A 48 -0.90 16.16 -21.57
CA ILE A 48 0.08 15.38 -20.81
C ILE A 48 0.29 15.96 -19.42
N CYS A 49 0.35 17.29 -19.27
CA CYS A 49 0.42 17.94 -17.95
C CYS A 49 -0.79 17.58 -17.08
N ASN A 50 -2.00 17.56 -17.66
CA ASN A 50 -3.22 17.20 -16.95
C ASN A 50 -3.22 15.72 -16.54
N ARG A 51 -2.84 14.81 -17.45
CA ARG A 51 -2.71 13.38 -17.13
C ARG A 51 -1.62 13.12 -16.11
N LEU A 52 -0.45 13.73 -16.25
CA LEU A 52 0.64 13.63 -15.28
C LEU A 52 0.23 14.16 -13.91
N SER A 53 -0.47 15.30 -13.87
CA SER A 53 -0.97 15.85 -12.61
C SER A 53 -1.98 14.91 -11.97
N THR A 54 -2.86 14.29 -12.76
CA THR A 54 -3.89 13.36 -12.29
C THR A 54 -3.27 12.05 -11.80
N ASP A 55 -2.35 11.47 -12.57
CA ASP A 55 -1.63 10.25 -12.22
C ASP A 55 -0.70 10.48 -11.02
N ALA A 56 0.00 11.62 -10.96
CA ALA A 56 0.83 11.99 -9.81
C ALA A 56 -0.02 12.21 -8.54
N LEU A 57 -1.21 12.79 -8.66
CA LEU A 57 -2.14 12.94 -7.54
C LEU A 57 -2.71 11.60 -7.09
N ALA A 58 -3.10 10.72 -8.02
CA ALA A 58 -3.62 9.39 -7.71
C ALA A 58 -2.55 8.52 -7.02
N VAL A 59 -1.34 8.48 -7.58
CA VAL A 59 -0.20 7.79 -6.97
C VAL A 59 0.11 8.39 -5.62
N HIS A 60 0.10 9.71 -5.48
CA HIS A 60 0.33 10.37 -4.21
C HIS A 60 -0.72 10.01 -3.16
N GLN A 61 -2.02 10.06 -3.47
CA GLN A 61 -3.05 9.79 -2.47
C GLN A 61 -2.99 8.35 -1.98
N ILE A 62 -2.79 7.40 -2.90
CA ILE A 62 -2.60 5.98 -2.55
C ILE A 62 -1.32 5.82 -1.73
N ALA A 63 -0.21 6.40 -2.19
CA ALA A 63 1.08 6.34 -1.52
C ALA A 63 1.00 6.94 -0.10
N SER A 64 0.54 8.17 0.04
CA SER A 64 0.51 8.89 1.32
C SER A 64 -0.39 8.21 2.33
N ASN A 65 -1.55 7.73 1.91
CA ASN A 65 -2.45 7.01 2.82
C ASN A 65 -1.81 5.71 3.32
N ARG A 66 -1.16 4.96 2.43
CA ARG A 66 -0.49 3.70 2.80
C ARG A 66 0.79 3.94 3.60
N PHE A 67 1.61 4.92 3.24
CA PHE A 67 2.83 5.28 3.96
C PHE A 67 2.52 5.79 5.36
N CYS A 68 1.50 6.64 5.53
CA CYS A 68 1.07 7.10 6.84
C CYS A 68 0.65 5.92 7.72
N LEU A 69 -0.17 5.01 7.20
CA LEU A 69 -0.64 3.83 7.92
C LEU A 69 0.53 2.90 8.33
N ILE A 70 1.50 2.69 7.44
CA ILE A 70 2.67 1.84 7.72
C ILE A 70 3.51 2.46 8.83
N ILE A 71 3.79 3.77 8.74
CA ILE A 71 4.61 4.48 9.72
C ILE A 71 3.89 4.52 11.08
N GLU A 72 2.59 4.79 11.08
CA GLU A 72 1.77 4.79 12.29
C GLU A 72 1.75 3.42 12.96
N THR A 73 1.48 2.36 12.19
CA THR A 73 1.45 0.99 12.71
C THR A 73 2.82 0.57 13.24
N ALA A 74 3.90 0.90 12.52
CA ALA A 74 5.26 0.61 12.96
C ALA A 74 5.64 1.37 14.24
N ALA A 75 5.25 2.64 14.36
CA ALA A 75 5.49 3.44 15.55
C ALA A 75 4.74 2.87 16.76
N VAL A 76 3.44 2.61 16.62
CA VAL A 76 2.62 2.03 17.71
C VAL A 76 3.16 0.66 18.14
N LEU A 77 3.52 -0.19 17.17
CA LEU A 77 4.13 -1.49 17.45
C LEU A 77 5.45 -1.35 18.23
N SER A 78 6.32 -0.42 17.79
CA SER A 78 7.62 -0.19 18.44
C SER A 78 7.46 0.37 19.85
N PHE A 79 6.59 1.37 20.04
CA PHE A 79 6.32 1.93 21.35
C PHE A 79 5.69 0.91 22.30
N GLY A 80 4.70 0.14 21.84
CA GLY A 80 4.08 -0.92 22.64
C GLY A 80 5.08 -2.00 23.03
N PHE A 81 5.98 -2.38 22.13
CA PHE A 81 7.04 -3.35 22.40
C PHE A 81 8.04 -2.85 23.43
N ILE A 82 8.52 -1.61 23.28
CA ILE A 82 9.47 -0.98 24.22
C ILE A 82 8.84 -0.83 25.61
N LEU A 83 7.60 -0.33 25.69
CA LEU A 83 6.88 -0.18 26.96
C LEU A 83 6.62 -1.54 27.62
N GLY A 84 6.26 -2.56 26.84
CA GLY A 84 6.07 -3.93 27.35
C GLY A 84 7.34 -4.51 27.96
N LEU A 85 8.47 -4.38 27.26
CA LEU A 85 9.78 -4.85 27.74
C LEU A 85 10.21 -4.13 29.03
N LEU A 86 9.96 -2.83 29.13
CA LEU A 86 10.29 -2.04 30.33
C LEU A 86 9.45 -2.43 31.55
N PHE A 87 8.16 -2.73 31.36
CA PHE A 87 7.26 -3.04 32.48
C PHE A 87 7.45 -4.47 32.99
N SER A 88 7.53 -5.45 32.09
CA SER A 88 7.72 -6.86 32.45
C SER A 88 8.17 -7.67 31.24
N TRP A 89 9.48 -7.80 31.08
CA TRP A 89 10.10 -8.59 29.99
C TRP A 89 9.61 -10.05 29.92
N GLN A 90 9.22 -10.64 31.06
CA GLN A 90 8.67 -11.99 31.15
C GLN A 90 7.30 -12.12 30.45
N LEU A 91 6.40 -11.15 30.65
CA LEU A 91 5.07 -11.18 30.02
C LEU A 91 5.15 -10.92 28.52
N THR A 92 6.05 -10.03 28.08
CA THR A 92 6.23 -9.73 26.65
C THR A 92 6.73 -10.94 25.86
N LEU A 93 7.70 -11.68 26.40
CA LEU A 93 8.20 -12.91 25.77
C LEU A 93 7.11 -13.99 25.67
N THR A 94 6.30 -14.16 26.72
CA THR A 94 5.19 -15.11 26.70
C THR A 94 4.16 -14.74 25.63
N ILE A 95 3.72 -13.49 25.57
CA ILE A 95 2.73 -13.03 24.59
C ILE A 95 3.28 -13.16 23.16
N PHE A 96 4.56 -12.82 22.96
CA PHE A 96 5.21 -12.97 21.66
C PHE A 96 5.23 -14.43 21.20
N ALA A 97 5.54 -15.37 22.10
CA ALA A 97 5.50 -16.80 21.80
C ALA A 97 4.08 -17.25 21.37
N PHE A 98 3.03 -16.81 22.06
CA PHE A 98 1.65 -17.11 21.68
C PHE A 98 1.27 -16.52 20.31
N VAL A 99 1.68 -15.29 20.02
CA VAL A 99 1.42 -14.64 18.72
C VAL A 99 2.08 -15.41 17.58
N ILE A 100 3.33 -15.87 17.75
CA ILE A 100 4.01 -16.67 16.73
C ILE A 100 3.32 -18.02 16.52
N ILE A 101 2.93 -18.70 17.61
CA ILE A 101 2.23 -19.99 17.52
C ILE A 101 0.90 -19.83 16.76
N ILE A 102 0.08 -18.86 17.14
CA ILE A 102 -1.21 -18.59 16.48
C ILE A 102 -1.00 -18.12 15.02
N GLY A 103 0.03 -17.32 14.77
CA GLY A 103 0.37 -16.86 13.41
C GLY A 103 0.69 -18.03 12.48
N THR A 104 1.49 -18.99 12.94
CA THR A 104 1.82 -20.17 12.13
C THR A 104 0.61 -21.09 11.87
N SER A 105 -0.29 -21.25 12.84
CA SER A 105 -1.51 -22.03 12.62
C SER A 105 -2.44 -21.37 11.60
N ALA A 106 -2.58 -20.05 11.65
CA ALA A 106 -3.42 -19.30 10.69
C ALA A 106 -2.88 -19.35 9.26
N LEU A 107 -1.55 -19.29 9.07
CA LEU A 107 -0.94 -19.43 7.74
C LEU A 107 -1.16 -20.83 7.16
N GLY A 108 -1.16 -21.87 7.99
CA GLY A 108 -1.47 -23.23 7.58
C GLY A 108 -2.89 -23.36 7.00
N GLU A 109 -3.87 -22.74 7.64
CA GLU A 109 -5.26 -22.73 7.17
C GLU A 109 -5.42 -22.01 5.82
N VAL A 110 -4.73 -20.87 5.64
CA VAL A 110 -4.79 -20.10 4.39
C VAL A 110 -4.21 -20.90 3.21
N SER A 111 -3.09 -21.59 3.40
CA SER A 111 -2.51 -22.44 2.35
C SER A 111 -3.45 -23.56 1.93
N ILE A 112 -4.15 -24.17 2.89
CA ILE A 112 -5.15 -25.22 2.62
C ILE A 112 -6.35 -24.64 1.84
N GLN A 113 -6.82 -23.46 2.20
CA GLN A 113 -7.93 -22.79 1.50
C GLN A 113 -7.58 -22.45 0.06
N ILE A 114 -6.35 -21.99 -0.21
CA ILE A 114 -5.90 -21.68 -1.57
C ILE A 114 -5.85 -22.95 -2.44
N GLU A 115 -5.29 -24.04 -1.91
CA GLU A 115 -5.20 -25.33 -2.60
C GLU A 115 -6.59 -25.92 -2.90
N VAL A 116 -7.49 -25.90 -1.92
CA VAL A 116 -8.88 -26.37 -2.12
C VAL A 116 -9.61 -25.51 -3.15
N ASN A 117 -9.42 -24.19 -3.12
CA ASN A 117 -10.04 -23.27 -4.08
C ASN A 117 -9.50 -23.44 -5.51
N SER A 118 -8.22 -23.78 -5.69
CA SER A 118 -7.72 -24.18 -7.01
C SER A 118 -8.37 -25.47 -7.51
N ARG A 119 -8.48 -26.50 -6.65
CA ARG A 119 -9.11 -27.80 -7.01
C ARG A 119 -10.57 -27.63 -7.46
N ILE A 120 -11.32 -26.79 -6.74
CA ILE A 120 -12.72 -26.49 -7.07
C ILE A 120 -12.84 -25.77 -8.41
N ARG A 121 -11.91 -24.85 -8.74
CA ARG A 121 -11.90 -24.17 -10.04
C ARG A 121 -11.61 -25.10 -11.21
N ASP A 122 -10.77 -26.11 -11.01
CA ASP A 122 -10.46 -27.10 -12.05
C ASP A 122 -11.67 -28.01 -12.33
N ILE A 123 -12.35 -28.47 -11.29
CA ILE A 123 -13.61 -29.23 -11.40
C ILE A 123 -14.68 -28.37 -12.10
N ASN A 124 -14.84 -27.12 -11.69
CA ASN A 124 -15.82 -26.21 -12.30
C ASN A 124 -15.51 -25.93 -13.79
N ARG A 125 -14.22 -25.78 -14.15
CA ARG A 125 -13.81 -25.69 -15.56
C ARG A 125 -14.18 -26.95 -16.34
N GLN A 126 -13.92 -28.13 -15.79
CA GLN A 126 -14.23 -29.40 -16.45
C GLN A 126 -15.75 -29.57 -16.66
N SER A 127 -16.57 -29.27 -15.65
CA SER A 127 -18.03 -29.26 -15.78
C SER A 127 -18.50 -28.28 -16.87
N SER A 128 -17.89 -27.09 -16.95
CA SER A 128 -18.23 -26.11 -18.00
C SER A 128 -17.85 -26.56 -19.41
N SER A 129 -16.78 -27.36 -19.58
CA SER A 129 -16.44 -27.95 -20.89
C SER A 129 -17.36 -29.09 -21.30
N VAL A 130 -17.87 -29.87 -20.33
CA VAL A 130 -18.84 -30.94 -20.60
C VAL A 130 -20.19 -30.35 -21.02
N ILE A 131 -20.61 -29.24 -20.41
CA ILE A 131 -21.83 -28.52 -20.81
C ILE A 131 -21.69 -27.84 -22.18
N LYS A 132 -20.47 -27.44 -22.58
CA LYS A 132 -20.23 -26.84 -23.91
C LYS A 132 -20.08 -27.86 -25.04
N ASN A 133 -19.89 -29.14 -24.71
CA ASN A 133 -19.63 -30.22 -25.67
C ASN A 133 -20.83 -31.18 -25.85
N ASN A 134 -21.99 -30.80 -25.30
CA ASN A 134 -23.29 -31.43 -25.49
C ASN A 134 -24.26 -30.36 -25.99
#